data_AF-A0A349HY57-F1
#
_entry.id   AF-A0A349HY57-F1
#
_cell.length_a   1.000
_cell.length_b   1.000
_cell.length_c   1.000
_cell.angle_alpha   90.00
_cell.angle_beta   90.00
_cell.angle_gamma   90.00
#
_symmetry.space_group_name_H-M   'P 1'
#
loop_
_entity.id
_entity.type
_entity.pdbx_description
1 polymer ?
#
loop_
_entity_poly.entity_id
_entity_poly.type
_entity_poly.pdbx_seq_one_letter_code
_entity_poly.pdbx_strand_id
1 'polypeptide(L)'
;MDIAIKFMKQISKNIDDKMQTSQAEYYTLLNLIKNIPKIKKYEKDLVKNSATPKFASKSFSPEFIRQVQKDVLGREPYKIF
;
A
#
# COMPACT_ATOMS: atom_id res chain seq x y z
N MET A 1 -24.87 -6.83 -1.16
CA MET A 1 -24.21 -6.87 -2.49
C MET A 1 -24.60 -5.67 -3.34
N ASP A 2 -25.89 -5.37 -3.46
CA ASP A 2 -26.42 -4.29 -4.32
C ASP A 2 -25.76 -2.91 -4.10
N ILE A 3 -25.53 -2.54 -2.83
CA ILE A 3 -24.90 -1.26 -2.45
C ILE A 3 -23.44 -1.19 -2.95
N ALA A 4 -22.66 -2.26 -2.79
CA ALA A 4 -21.27 -2.29 -3.25
C ALA A 4 -21.17 -2.15 -4.77
N ILE A 5 -22.08 -2.79 -5.50
CA ILE A 5 -22.17 -2.70 -6.97
C ILE A 5 -22.54 -1.27 -7.39
N LYS A 6 -23.47 -0.61 -6.69
CA LYS A 6 -23.81 0.80 -6.93
C LYS A 6 -22.62 1.72 -6.72
N PHE A 7 -21.86 1.56 -5.64
CA PHE A 7 -20.64 2.33 -5.39
C PHE A 7 -19.57 2.08 -6.47
N MET A 8 -19.35 0.82 -6.87
CA MET A 8 -18.41 0.52 -7.96
C MET A 8 -18.80 1.21 -9.27
N LYS A 9 -20.09 1.16 -9.64
CA LYS A 9 -20.59 1.83 -10.85
C LYS A 9 -20.45 3.34 -10.78
N GLN A 10 -20.73 3.94 -9.63
CA GLN A 10 -20.56 5.38 -9.41
C GLN A 10 -19.10 5.80 -9.53
N ILE A 11 -18.17 5.08 -8.90
CA ILE A 11 -16.74 5.38 -9.01
C ILE A 11 -16.24 5.18 -10.44
N SER A 12 -16.69 4.12 -11.12
CA SER A 12 -16.35 3.88 -12.54
C SER A 12 -16.81 5.05 -13.41
N LYS A 13 -18.05 5.50 -13.24
CA LYS A 13 -18.58 6.66 -13.95
C LYS A 13 -17.79 7.93 -13.64
N ASN A 14 -17.45 8.17 -12.37
CA ASN A 14 -16.64 9.32 -11.99
C ASN A 14 -15.26 9.30 -12.68
N ILE A 15 -14.65 8.13 -12.85
CA ILE A 15 -13.38 7.98 -13.60
C ILE A 15 -13.57 8.35 -15.07
N ASP A 16 -14.61 7.81 -15.71
CA ASP A 16 -14.93 8.08 -17.13
C ASP A 16 -15.22 9.57 -17.36
N ASP A 17 -15.97 10.18 -16.45
CA ASP A 17 -16.33 11.60 -16.48
C ASP A 17 -15.20 12.52 -15.97
N LYS A 18 -14.02 11.97 -15.63
CA LYS A 18 -12.87 12.68 -15.02
C LYS A 18 -13.24 13.48 -13.75
N MET A 19 -14.29 13.05 -13.07
CA MET A 19 -14.72 13.59 -11.79
C MET A 19 -13.89 13.01 -10.65
N GLN A 20 -13.58 13.86 -9.67
CA GLN A 20 -12.94 13.40 -8.45
C GLN A 20 -13.92 12.55 -7.64
N THR A 21 -13.48 11.36 -7.26
CA THR A 21 -14.16 10.56 -6.25
C THR A 21 -13.67 11.01 -4.88
N SER A 22 -14.58 11.29 -3.96
CA SER A 22 -14.20 11.72 -2.61
C SER A 22 -13.51 10.59 -1.85
N GLN A 23 -12.68 10.96 -0.88
CA GLN A 23 -12.06 9.98 0.01
C GLN A 23 -13.11 9.13 0.75
N ALA A 24 -14.22 9.74 1.17
CA ALA A 24 -15.30 9.02 1.86
C ALA A 24 -15.94 7.94 0.98
N GLU A 25 -16.20 8.21 -0.30
CA GLU A 25 -16.73 7.23 -1.26
C GLU A 25 -15.75 6.07 -1.47
N TYR A 26 -14.46 6.39 -1.62
CA TYR A 26 -13.40 5.40 -1.76
C TYR A 26 -13.31 4.47 -0.53
N TYR A 27 -13.27 5.05 0.67
CA TYR A 27 -13.22 4.27 1.91
C TYR A 27 -14.48 3.46 2.16
N THR A 28 -15.64 3.99 1.78
CA THR A 28 -16.92 3.28 1.87
C THR A 28 -16.89 2.02 1.00
N LEU A 29 -16.45 2.13 -0.26
CA LEU A 29 -16.31 0.97 -1.14
C LEU A 29 -15.32 -0.06 -0.58
N LEU A 30 -14.16 0.39 -0.08
CA LEU A 30 -13.18 -0.50 0.53
C LEU A 30 -13.75 -1.28 1.71
N ASN A 31 -14.48 -0.62 2.61
CA ASN A 31 -15.11 -1.29 3.75
C ASN A 31 -16.17 -2.30 3.33
N LEU A 32 -16.93 -2.01 2.27
CA LEU A 32 -17.90 -2.95 1.72
C LEU A 32 -17.22 -4.20 1.14
N ILE A 33 -16.13 -4.01 0.38
CA ILE A 33 -15.36 -5.12 -0.22
C ILE A 33 -14.67 -5.96 0.86
N LYS A 34 -14.03 -5.32 1.85
CA LYS A 34 -13.33 -5.99 2.96
C LYS A 34 -14.25 -6.86 3.80
N ASN A 35 -15.55 -6.58 3.84
CA ASN A 35 -16.51 -7.40 4.58
C ASN A 35 -17.00 -8.63 3.84
N ILE A 36 -16.61 -8.83 2.58
CA ILE A 36 -16.93 -10.04 1.81
C ILE A 36 -16.12 -11.22 2.37
N PRO A 37 -16.77 -12.32 2.84
CA PRO A 37 -16.07 -13.44 3.46
C PRO A 37 -14.97 -14.08 2.59
N LYS A 38 -15.20 -14.14 1.27
CA LYS A 38 -14.23 -14.65 0.29
C LYS A 38 -12.96 -13.80 0.22
N ILE A 39 -13.10 -12.47 0.33
CA ILE A 39 -11.96 -11.54 0.32
C ILE A 39 -11.17 -11.67 1.61
N LYS A 40 -11.83 -11.77 2.78
CA LYS A 40 -11.14 -12.03 4.06
C LYS A 40 -10.35 -13.32 4.06
N LYS A 41 -10.88 -14.38 3.43
CA LYS A 41 -10.18 -15.66 3.28
C LYS A 41 -8.97 -15.50 2.36
N TYR A 42 -9.15 -14.86 1.21
CA TYR A 42 -8.06 -14.57 0.28
C TYR A 42 -6.95 -13.72 0.91
N GLU A 43 -7.26 -12.67 1.66
CA GLU A 43 -6.26 -11.87 2.39
C GLU A 43 -5.49 -12.70 3.41
N LYS A 44 -6.17 -13.59 4.16
CA LYS A 44 -5.50 -14.50 5.11
C LYS A 44 -4.59 -15.50 4.41
N ASP A 45 -5.04 -16.02 3.26
CA ASP A 45 -4.25 -16.95 2.46
C ASP A 45 -3.05 -16.25 1.82
N LEU A 46 -3.19 -15.00 1.36
CA LEU A 46 -2.06 -14.18 0.91
C LEU A 46 -1.05 -13.93 2.02
N VAL A 47 -1.49 -13.57 3.24
CA VAL A 47 -0.58 -13.34 4.37
C VAL A 47 0.14 -14.62 4.80
N LYS A 48 -0.53 -15.77 4.74
CA LYS A 48 0.10 -17.07 5.02
C LYS A 48 1.09 -17.50 3.95
N ASN A 49 0.84 -17.17 2.68
CA ASN A 49 1.68 -17.56 1.54
C ASN A 49 2.74 -16.50 1.18
N SER A 50 2.58 -15.27 1.65
CA SER A 50 3.65 -14.26 1.65
C SER A 50 4.62 -14.64 2.76
N ALA A 51 5.53 -15.55 2.45
CA ALA A 51 6.82 -15.58 3.12
C ALA A 51 7.37 -14.15 3.01
N THR A 52 7.31 -13.40 4.11
CA THR A 52 7.95 -12.09 4.21
C THR A 52 9.38 -12.30 3.74
N PRO A 53 9.83 -11.65 2.65
CA PRO A 53 11.25 -11.51 2.46
C PRO A 53 11.73 -10.84 3.75
N LYS A 54 12.69 -11.44 4.46
CA LYS A 54 13.37 -10.85 5.63
C LYS A 54 14.19 -9.60 5.23
N PHE A 55 13.71 -8.79 4.29
CA PHE A 55 14.25 -7.50 3.89
C PHE A 55 13.64 -6.41 4.79
N ALA A 56 14.01 -6.38 6.07
CA ALA A 56 13.91 -5.14 6.88
C ALA A 56 14.51 -5.28 8.29
N SER A 57 15.08 -6.42 8.69
CA SER A 57 15.87 -6.48 9.94
C SER A 57 17.34 -6.13 9.73
N LYS A 58 17.76 -5.74 8.51
CA LYS A 58 18.89 -4.82 8.37
C LYS A 58 18.30 -3.43 8.61
N SER A 59 18.22 -3.09 9.88
CA SER A 59 17.97 -1.73 10.36
C SER A 59 18.70 -0.75 9.44
N PHE A 60 18.10 0.41 9.18
CA PHE A 60 18.78 1.59 8.64
C PHE A 60 19.84 2.08 9.65
N SER A 61 20.78 1.21 9.99
CA SER A 61 21.92 1.51 10.83
C SER A 61 22.68 2.63 10.14
N PRO A 62 23.20 3.61 10.91
CA PRO A 62 23.99 4.69 10.37
C PRO A 62 25.04 4.19 9.36
N GLU A 63 25.68 3.05 9.63
CA GLU A 63 26.68 2.48 8.73
C GLU A 63 26.13 1.96 7.40
N PHE A 64 24.92 1.41 7.38
CA PHE A 64 24.26 1.00 6.13
C PHE A 64 23.89 2.22 5.28
N ILE A 65 23.39 3.29 5.92
CA ILE A 65 23.09 4.55 5.23
C ILE A 65 24.38 5.16 4.66
N ARG A 66 25.47 5.17 5.44
CA ARG A 66 26.80 5.67 5.01
C ARG A 66 27.32 4.90 3.80
N GLN A 67 27.19 3.57 3.82
CA GLN A 67 27.63 2.72 2.71
C GLN A 67 26.84 3.01 1.44
N VAL A 68 25.51 3.12 1.52
CA VAL A 68 24.66 3.46 0.37
C VAL A 68 24.98 4.86 -0.16
N GLN A 69 25.19 5.85 0.71
CA GLN A 69 25.57 7.21 0.29
C GLN A 69 26.91 7.23 -0.43
N LYS A 70 27.90 6.44 0.03
CA LYS A 70 29.19 6.34 -0.63
C LYS A 70 29.08 5.64 -1.99
N ASP A 71 28.35 4.54 -2.05
CA ASP A 71 28.28 3.69 -3.25
C ASP A 71 27.38 4.29 -4.35
N VAL A 72 26.33 5.03 -3.98
CA VAL A 72 25.37 5.62 -4.94
C VAL A 72 25.68 7.07 -5.25
N LEU A 73 26.09 7.87 -4.26
CA LEU A 73 26.25 9.32 -4.41
C LEU A 73 27.72 9.74 -4.49
N GLY A 74 28.68 8.85 -4.21
CA GLY A 74 30.10 9.18 -4.21
C GLY A 74 30.51 10.26 -3.21
N ARG A 75 29.68 10.55 -2.20
CA ARG A 75 29.92 11.59 -1.19
C ARG A 75 30.27 10.98 0.15
N GLU A 76 31.13 11.65 0.91
CA GLU A 76 31.35 11.31 2.32
C GLU A 76 30.10 11.68 3.14
N PRO A 77 29.70 10.82 4.10
CA PRO A 77 28.50 11.05 4.89
C PRO A 77 28.68 12.25 5.83
N TYR A 78 27.67 13.12 5.88
CA TYR A 78 27.67 14.29 6.75
C TYR A 78 27.81 13.87 8.22
N LYS A 79 28.75 14.48 8.96
CA LYS A 79 28.84 14.37 10.42
C LYS A 79 27.60 15.02 11.02
N ILE A 80 26.67 14.21 11.50
CA ILE A 80 25.65 14.67 12.43
C ILE A 80 26.30 14.58 13.80
N PHE A 81 26.62 15.74 14.39
CA PHE A 81 27.17 15.87 15.74
C PHE A 81 26.12 15.47 16.79
#